data_AF-A0AAQ3VY51-F1
#
_entry.id   AF-A0AAQ3VY51-F1
#
_cell.length_a   1.000
_cell.length_b   1.000
_cell.length_c   1.000
_cell.angle_alpha   90.00
_cell.angle_beta   90.00
_cell.angle_gamma   90.00
#
_symmetry.space_group_name_H-M   'P 1'
#
loop_
_entity.id
_entity.type
_entity.pdbx_description
1 polymer ?
#
loop_
_entity_poly.entity_id
_entity_poly.type
_entity_poly.pdbx_seq_one_letter_code
_entity_poly.pdbx_strand_id
1 'polypeptide(L)'
;MEHSENELHIIELMKGICKDFSEYNFLKTDRYKGSLNDENGYNIYYKFGSNDNLGMVTGKKNHEKYGLNAFKKNFKTTTRLDGSEEEEGWTGEVLVDVLKHIEEIIKNDQ
;
A
#
# COMPACT_ATOMS: atom_id res chain seq x y z
N MET A 1 -2.66 -12.06 17.06
CA MET A 1 -3.78 -11.83 16.14
C MET A 1 -3.60 -12.79 14.99
N GLU A 2 -4.61 -13.61 14.69
CA GLU A 2 -4.59 -14.44 13.50
C GLU A 2 -4.87 -13.54 12.29
N HIS A 3 -3.92 -13.48 11.36
CA HIS A 3 -4.12 -12.82 10.09
C HIS A 3 -5.00 -13.72 9.21
N SER A 4 -5.95 -13.12 8.49
CA SER A 4 -6.68 -13.87 7.46
C SER A 4 -5.71 -14.32 6.36
N GLU A 5 -5.97 -15.45 5.70
CA GLU A 5 -5.12 -15.96 4.61
C GLU A 5 -4.86 -14.90 3.52
N ASN A 6 -5.86 -14.06 3.25
CA ASN A 6 -5.77 -12.96 2.29
C ASN A 6 -4.80 -11.85 2.75
N GLU A 7 -4.78 -11.55 4.04
CA GLU A 7 -3.86 -10.55 4.60
C GLU A 7 -2.41 -11.04 4.56
N LEU A 8 -2.16 -12.31 4.87
CA LEU A 8 -0.83 -12.91 4.74
C LEU A 8 -0.34 -12.84 3.29
N HIS A 9 -1.20 -13.16 2.33
CA HIS A 9 -0.87 -13.07 0.91
C HIS A 9 -0.51 -11.64 0.49
N ILE A 10 -1.27 -10.63 0.94
CA ILE A 10 -0.96 -9.22 0.67
C ILE A 10 0.39 -8.82 1.26
N ILE A 11 0.68 -9.23 2.50
CA ILE A 11 1.96 -8.94 3.16
C ILE A 11 3.13 -9.59 2.40
N GLU A 12 2.96 -10.82 1.92
CA GLU A 12 3.97 -11.51 1.10
C GLU A 12 4.23 -10.77 -0.22
N LEU A 13 3.18 -10.36 -0.93
CA LEU A 13 3.31 -9.56 -2.15
C LEU A 13 4.03 -8.24 -1.88
N MET A 14 3.69 -7.53 -0.80
CA MET A 14 4.35 -6.29 -0.41
C MET A 14 5.83 -6.49 -0.10
N LYS A 15 6.22 -7.56 0.60
CA LYS A 15 7.63 -7.90 0.84
C LYS A 15 8.38 -8.27 -0.46
N GLY A 16 7.69 -8.83 -1.44
CA GLY A 16 8.25 -9.13 -2.75
C GLY A 16 8.65 -7.88 -3.53
N ILE A 17 7.84 -6.81 -3.46
CA ILE A 17 8.08 -5.55 -4.17
C ILE A 17 8.82 -4.50 -3.34
N CYS A 18 8.83 -4.61 -2.01
CA CYS A 18 9.49 -3.69 -1.08
C CYS A 18 10.41 -4.47 -0.12
N LYS A 19 11.72 -4.38 -0.33
CA LYS A 19 12.70 -5.07 0.53
C LYS A 19 12.76 -4.54 1.96
N ASP A 20 12.41 -3.27 2.14
CA ASP A 20 12.37 -2.58 3.44
C ASP A 20 10.99 -2.62 4.10
N PHE A 21 10.05 -3.43 3.56
CA PHE A 21 8.69 -3.52 4.09
C PHE A 21 8.67 -4.02 5.53
N SER A 22 8.31 -3.13 6.45
CA SER A 22 8.41 -3.36 7.89
C SER A 22 7.35 -2.59 8.67
N GLU A 23 7.19 -2.94 9.95
CA GLU A 23 6.23 -2.30 10.83
C GLU A 23 6.49 -0.80 10.94
N TYR A 24 5.42 -0.01 10.90
CA TYR A 24 5.47 1.44 10.94
C TYR A 24 4.25 1.99 11.67
N ASN A 25 4.47 2.82 12.68
CA ASN A 25 3.44 3.23 13.65
C ASN A 25 3.45 4.74 13.92
N PHE A 26 3.63 5.58 12.89
CA PHE A 26 3.64 7.03 13.07
C PHE A 26 2.23 7.60 13.32
N LEU A 27 1.27 7.20 12.49
CA LEU A 27 -0.16 7.41 12.73
C LEU A 27 -0.78 6.17 13.36
N LYS A 28 -1.90 6.33 14.09
CA LYS A 28 -2.66 5.20 14.66
C LYS A 28 -3.17 4.23 13.60
N THR A 29 -3.40 4.73 12.39
CA THR A 29 -3.83 3.96 11.23
C THR A 29 -2.67 3.20 10.58
N ASP A 30 -1.42 3.61 10.79
CA ASP A 30 -0.28 2.95 10.15
C ASP A 30 -0.05 1.56 10.74
N ARG A 31 0.38 0.62 9.87
CA ARG A 31 0.83 -0.70 10.29
C ARG A 31 2.15 -1.08 9.67
N TYR A 32 2.30 -0.86 8.37
CA TYR A 32 3.53 -1.17 7.67
C TYR A 32 3.86 -0.10 6.63
N LYS A 33 5.14 -0.02 6.30
CA LYS A 33 5.68 0.87 5.26
C LYS A 33 6.76 0.14 4.48
N GLY A 34 6.84 0.40 3.18
CA GLY A 34 7.98 -0.01 2.34
C GLY A 34 8.18 0.94 1.16
N SER A 35 9.29 0.76 0.45
CA SER A 35 9.72 1.52 -0.71
C SER A 35 9.75 0.61 -1.94
N LEU A 36 9.06 1.01 -3.03
CA LEU A 36 8.93 0.21 -4.27
C LEU A 36 10.21 0.13 -5.09
N ASN A 37 11.18 0.98 -4.78
CA ASN A 37 12.55 0.93 -5.23
C ASN A 37 13.41 1.42 -4.07
N ASP A 38 14.70 1.08 -4.06
CA ASP A 38 15.66 1.55 -3.04
C ASP A 38 15.89 3.09 -3.10
N GLU A 39 15.01 3.84 -3.79
CA GLU A 39 15.06 5.28 -3.97
C GLU A 39 14.09 5.99 -3.02
N ASN A 40 14.60 7.02 -2.35
CA ASN A 40 13.81 7.89 -1.49
C ASN A 40 12.66 8.58 -2.26
N GLY A 41 11.42 8.14 -2.03
CA GLY A 41 10.22 8.87 -2.47
C GLY A 41 9.06 8.01 -2.98
N TYR A 42 9.30 6.74 -3.29
CA TYR A 42 8.28 5.82 -3.82
C TYR A 42 7.76 4.88 -2.72
N ASN A 43 7.23 5.47 -1.64
CA ASN A 43 6.73 4.72 -0.48
C ASN A 43 5.30 4.20 -0.69
N ILE A 44 5.03 2.99 -0.20
CA ILE A 44 3.69 2.46 0.04
C ILE A 44 3.46 2.35 1.54
N TYR A 45 2.21 2.56 1.97
CA TYR A 45 1.80 2.46 3.36
C TYR A 45 0.62 1.50 3.46
N TYR A 46 0.75 0.48 4.30
CA TYR A 46 -0.34 -0.41 4.64
C TYR A 46 -0.95 0.04 5.96
N LYS A 47 -2.25 0.37 5.92
CA LYS A 47 -2.95 1.09 6.98
C LYS A 47 -4.32 0.50 7.26
N PHE A 48 -4.84 0.80 8.46
CA PHE A 48 -6.25 0.66 8.79
C PHE A 48 -7.06 1.77 8.12
N GLY A 49 -8.16 1.38 7.50
CA GLY A 49 -9.16 2.28 6.94
C GLY A 49 -10.22 2.67 7.96
N SER A 50 -11.11 3.58 7.57
CA SER A 50 -12.19 4.08 8.44
C SER A 50 -13.23 3.01 8.82
N ASN A 51 -13.20 1.84 8.19
CA ASN A 51 -14.07 0.68 8.43
C ASN A 51 -13.32 -0.51 9.07
N ASP A 52 -12.17 -0.25 9.70
CA ASP A 52 -11.28 -1.23 10.32
C ASP A 52 -10.68 -2.30 9.37
N ASN A 53 -10.88 -2.17 8.06
CA ASN A 53 -10.20 -3.01 7.08
C ASN A 53 -8.79 -2.50 6.81
N LEU A 54 -7.89 -3.40 6.44
CA LEU A 54 -6.55 -3.03 6.00
C LEU A 54 -6.50 -2.73 4.51
N GLY A 55 -5.74 -1.70 4.14
CA GLY A 55 -5.56 -1.30 2.75
C GLY A 55 -4.26 -0.53 2.55
N MET A 56 -3.93 -0.29 1.30
CA MET A 56 -2.71 0.40 0.89
C MET A 56 -3.02 1.78 0.34
N VAL A 57 -2.22 2.76 0.75
CA VAL A 57 -2.14 4.09 0.14
C VAL A 57 -0.71 4.38 -0.31
N THR A 58 -0.58 5.31 -1.25
CA THR A 58 0.71 5.63 -1.85
C THR A 58 0.76 7.04 -2.41
N GLY A 59 1.96 7.62 -2.54
CA GLY A 59 2.15 8.98 -3.02
C GLY A 59 1.92 9.14 -4.53
N LYS A 60 1.57 10.35 -4.98
CA LYS A 60 1.29 10.69 -6.40
C LYS A 60 2.35 10.21 -7.39
N LYS A 61 3.64 10.26 -7.03
CA LYS A 61 4.75 9.80 -7.89
C LYS A 61 4.62 8.31 -8.26
N ASN A 62 4.11 7.49 -7.34
CA ASN A 62 3.86 6.07 -7.62
C ASN A 62 2.71 5.89 -8.62
N HIS A 63 1.67 6.72 -8.53
CA HIS A 63 0.58 6.67 -9.51
C HIS A 63 1.05 6.94 -10.93
N GLU A 64 1.93 7.94 -11.10
CA GLU A 64 2.48 8.32 -12.39
C GLU A 64 3.47 7.27 -12.91
N LYS A 65 4.37 6.78 -12.05
CA LYS A 65 5.40 5.80 -12.43
C LYS A 65 4.84 4.43 -12.77
N TYR A 66 3.91 3.93 -11.94
CA TYR A 66 3.39 2.56 -12.06
C TYR A 66 1.98 2.51 -12.67
N GLY A 67 1.49 3.59 -13.28
CA GLY A 67 0.19 3.58 -13.98
C GLY A 67 -1.03 3.32 -13.08
N LEU A 68 -0.94 3.59 -11.77
CA LEU A 68 -1.95 3.13 -10.79
C LEU A 68 -3.32 3.81 -10.92
N ASN A 69 -3.44 4.87 -11.72
CA ASN A 69 -4.71 5.55 -11.98
C ASN A 69 -5.71 4.67 -12.75
N ALA A 70 -5.27 3.57 -13.34
CA ALA A 70 -6.15 2.59 -13.99
C ALA A 70 -7.02 1.79 -12.99
N PHE A 71 -6.60 1.72 -11.72
CA PHE A 71 -7.28 0.91 -10.70
C PHE A 71 -8.27 1.75 -9.91
N LYS A 72 -9.53 1.29 -9.84
CA LYS A 72 -10.58 1.97 -9.05
C LYS A 72 -10.23 1.91 -7.56
N LYS A 73 -10.08 3.08 -6.94
CA LYS A 73 -9.88 3.19 -5.49
C LYS A 73 -11.11 2.69 -4.73
N ASN A 74 -10.89 1.85 -3.72
CA ASN A 74 -11.94 1.24 -2.89
C ASN A 74 -11.60 1.25 -1.39
N PHE A 75 -10.57 1.99 -1.01
CA PHE A 75 -10.11 2.12 0.37
C PHE A 75 -9.98 3.59 0.76
N LYS A 76 -10.34 3.90 2.02
CA LYS A 76 -10.25 5.23 2.62
C LYS A 76 -9.61 5.14 4.00
N THR A 77 -8.67 6.02 4.27
CA THR A 77 -7.98 6.17 5.56
C THR A 77 -7.72 7.66 5.82
N THR A 78 -7.00 7.98 6.89
CA THR A 78 -6.60 9.34 7.24
C THR A 78 -5.08 9.49 7.23
N THR A 79 -4.62 10.70 6.87
CA THR A 79 -3.19 11.01 6.70
C THR A 79 -2.64 12.00 7.73
N ARG A 80 -3.50 12.61 8.55
CA ARG A 80 -3.11 13.50 9.65
C ARG A 80 -3.36 12.87 11.01
N LEU A 81 -2.58 13.32 12.01
CA LEU A 81 -2.70 12.91 13.41
C LEU A 81 -4.08 13.24 14.02
N ASP A 82 -4.71 14.32 13.54
CA ASP A 82 -6.05 14.74 13.95
C ASP A 82 -7.18 14.05 13.15
N GLY A 83 -6.83 13.22 12.17
CA GLY A 83 -7.78 12.53 11.30
C GLY A 83 -8.55 13.43 10.33
N SER A 84 -8.14 14.70 10.16
CA SER A 84 -8.91 15.70 9.39
C SER A 84 -8.79 15.58 7.87
N GLU A 85 -7.80 14.84 7.37
CA GLU A 85 -7.52 14.71 5.94
C GLU A 85 -7.63 13.25 5.51
N GLU A 86 -8.52 12.99 4.55
CA GLU A 86 -8.74 11.67 3.95
C GLU A 86 -7.67 11.34 2.90
N GLU A 87 -7.31 10.08 2.84
CA GLU A 87 -6.45 9.51 1.79
C GLU A 87 -7.11 8.26 1.21
N GLU A 88 -7.05 8.12 -0.11
CA GLU A 88 -7.71 7.03 -0.83
C GLU A 88 -6.72 6.11 -1.52
N GLY A 89 -7.00 4.80 -1.48
CA GLY A 89 -6.18 3.77 -2.10
C GLY A 89 -6.96 2.48 -2.37
N TRP A 90 -6.35 1.33 -2.08
CA TRP A 90 -6.93 0.02 -2.42
C TRP A 90 -6.91 -1.00 -1.28
N THR A 91 -7.89 -1.89 -1.26
CA THR A 91 -8.01 -3.01 -0.31
C THR A 91 -8.57 -4.25 -1.02
N GLY A 92 -8.41 -5.43 -0.40
CA GLY A 92 -8.93 -6.71 -0.90
C GLY A 92 -8.35 -7.10 -2.26
N GLU A 93 -9.19 -7.66 -3.13
CA GLU A 93 -8.77 -8.16 -4.45
C GLU A 93 -8.18 -7.06 -5.34
N VAL A 94 -8.74 -5.84 -5.29
CA VAL A 94 -8.22 -4.71 -6.07
C VAL A 94 -6.79 -4.35 -5.64
N LEU A 95 -6.47 -4.49 -4.35
CA LEU A 95 -5.10 -4.31 -3.87
C LEU A 95 -4.16 -5.39 -4.40
N VAL A 96 -4.61 -6.65 -4.45
CA VAL A 96 -3.82 -7.74 -5.01
C VAL A 96 -3.48 -7.47 -6.48
N ASP A 97 -4.45 -7.02 -7.27
CA ASP A 97 -4.24 -6.67 -8.68
C ASP A 97 -3.25 -5.51 -8.85
N VAL A 98 -3.36 -4.48 -8.00
CA VAL A 98 -2.40 -3.35 -7.95
C VAL A 98 -0.98 -3.84 -7.65
N LEU A 99 -0.81 -4.70 -6.64
CA LEU A 99 0.51 -5.19 -6.22
C LEU A 99 1.16 -6.07 -7.32
N LYS A 100 0.38 -6.93 -7.97
CA LYS A 100 0.85 -7.73 -9.11
C LYS A 100 1.27 -6.86 -10.28
N HIS A 101 0.50 -5.81 -10.59
CA HIS A 101 0.85 -4.88 -11.65
C HIS A 101 2.17 -4.14 -11.36
N ILE A 102 2.36 -3.68 -10.12
CA ILE A 102 3.62 -3.06 -9.70
C ILE A 102 4.78 -4.05 -9.83
N GLU A 103 4.58 -5.29 -9.39
CA GLU A 103 5.59 -6.34 -9.50
C GLU A 103 6.02 -6.61 -10.96
N GLU A 104 5.05 -6.68 -11.88
CA GLU A 104 5.32 -6.85 -13.32
C GLU A 104 6.17 -5.71 -13.89
N ILE A 105 5.85 -4.45 -13.53
CA ILE A 105 6.63 -3.28 -13.96
C ILE A 105 8.06 -3.37 -13.41
N ILE A 106 8.22 -3.65 -12.11
CA ILE A 106 9.55 -3.76 -11.49
C ILE A 106 10.39 -4.87 -12.15
N LYS A 107 9.77 -6.01 -12.49
CA LYS A 107 10.46 -7.11 -13.17
C LYS A 107 10.88 -6.77 -14.60
N ASN A 108 10.12 -5.93 -15.31
CA ASN A 108 10.43 -5.53 -16.69
C ASN A 108 11.44 -4.38 -16.78
N ASP A 109 11.61 -3.60 -15.71
CA ASP A 109 12.58 -2.50 -15.62
C ASP A 109 13.99 -2.98 -15.18
N GLN A 110 14.15 -4.26 -14.84
CA GLN A 110 15.44 -4.91 -14.47
C GLN A 110 16.09 -5.62 -15.65
#